data_AF-A0A291GZ72-F1
#
_entry.id   AF-A0A291GZ72-F1
#
_cell.length_a   1.000
_cell.length_b   1.000
_cell.length_c   1.000
_cell.angle_alpha   90.00
_cell.angle_beta   90.00
_cell.angle_gamma   90.00
#
_symmetry.space_group_name_H-M   'P 1'
#
loop_
_entity.id
_entity.type
_entity.pdbx_description
1 polymer ?
#
loop_
_entity_poly.entity_id
_entity_poly.type
_entity_poly.pdbx_seq_one_letter_code
_entity_poly.pdbx_strand_id
1 'polypeptide(L)'
;MTAPRPADAASPAPVPRRTRAGAVIVGPSLRARYRPAALIGLPMVAVLLSTFAAAGIQQWRTSRLLGGHDGPLEQLLAPAWMQLLLGALALWVLFSLWALVPMILTHRVVLLDEQAGTLALRRGLRTVDRAPLEQVRYATGDAQRGGMAVIGLEDPARTGHGDDDSGRQWVVPESGWDDASFDGLRTLQAAVGLRPAPHRTVLVRENRRAHRERSHRELAARLGMPWREEYAHDDAAFQAEFDRVRRVQGGKEPGREDDPPR
;
A
#
# COMPACT_ATOMS: atom_id res chain seq x y z
N MET A 1 28.64 22.02 22.05
CA MET A 1 29.42 20.93 21.43
C MET A 1 28.46 19.79 21.12
N THR A 2 28.00 19.72 19.87
CA THR A 2 27.05 18.71 19.38
C THR A 2 27.78 17.39 19.27
N ALA A 3 27.35 16.37 20.02
CA ALA A 3 27.91 15.04 19.92
C ALA A 3 27.81 14.54 18.45
N PRO A 4 28.86 13.92 17.90
CA PRO A 4 28.80 13.35 16.56
C PRO A 4 27.69 12.31 16.53
N ARG A 5 26.73 12.50 15.62
CA ARG A 5 25.66 11.54 15.32
C ARG A 5 26.33 10.18 15.10
N PRO A 6 25.96 9.12 15.83
CA PRO A 6 26.60 7.82 15.65
C PRO A 6 26.45 7.43 14.18
N ALA A 7 27.58 7.03 13.58
CA ALA A 7 27.65 6.55 12.21
C ALA A 7 26.52 5.54 11.96
N ASP A 8 25.86 5.70 10.81
CA ASP A 8 24.89 4.78 10.21
C ASP A 8 24.85 3.42 10.92
N ALA A 9 23.87 3.21 11.80
CA ALA A 9 23.46 1.87 12.14
C ALA A 9 23.07 1.25 10.79
N ALA A 10 23.96 0.41 10.24
CA ALA A 10 23.85 -0.11 8.89
C ALA A 10 22.41 -0.62 8.72
N SER A 11 21.64 0.05 7.86
CA SER A 11 20.24 -0.31 7.67
C SER A 11 20.19 -1.80 7.36
N PRO A 12 19.31 -2.57 8.01
CA PRO A 12 19.29 -4.01 7.86
C PRO A 12 19.21 -4.37 6.37
N ALA A 13 19.96 -5.41 6.00
CA ALA A 13 20.03 -5.87 4.62
C ALA A 13 18.60 -6.11 4.07
N PRO A 14 18.32 -5.74 2.81
CA PRO A 14 16.99 -5.92 2.24
C PRO A 14 16.64 -7.40 2.16
N VAL A 15 15.40 -7.76 2.51
CA VAL A 15 14.87 -9.12 2.39
C VAL A 15 13.77 -9.11 1.33
N PRO A 16 14.13 -9.01 0.03
CA PRO A 16 13.15 -8.88 -1.03
C PRO A 16 12.41 -10.19 -1.27
N ARG A 17 11.20 -10.08 -1.82
CA ARG A 17 10.47 -11.24 -2.31
C ARG A 17 11.08 -11.72 -3.63
N ARG A 18 11.26 -13.05 -3.77
CA ARG A 18 11.79 -13.68 -4.99
C ARG A 18 10.75 -14.56 -5.68
N THR A 19 10.88 -14.69 -6.99
CA THR A 19 10.14 -15.68 -7.78
C THR A 19 10.75 -17.08 -7.60
N ARG A 20 10.08 -18.14 -8.08
CA ARG A 20 10.63 -19.51 -8.06
C ARG A 20 11.94 -19.65 -8.85
N ALA A 21 12.15 -18.79 -9.84
CA ALA A 21 13.37 -18.73 -10.64
C ALA A 21 14.47 -17.85 -10.00
N GLY A 22 14.29 -17.38 -8.76
CA GLY A 22 15.29 -16.59 -8.04
C GLY A 22 15.24 -15.08 -8.30
N ALA A 23 14.56 -14.62 -9.36
CA ALA A 23 14.44 -13.20 -9.68
C ALA A 23 13.74 -12.41 -8.56
N VAL A 24 14.29 -11.25 -8.21
CA VAL A 24 13.79 -10.31 -7.20
C VAL A 24 12.57 -9.57 -7.76
N ILE A 25 11.52 -9.46 -6.96
CA ILE A 25 10.29 -8.75 -7.32
C ILE A 25 10.34 -7.34 -6.74
N VAL A 26 10.35 -6.34 -7.62
CA VAL A 26 10.19 -4.93 -7.25
C VAL A 26 8.71 -4.56 -7.42
N GLY A 27 8.05 -4.26 -6.30
CA GLY A 27 6.61 -4.00 -6.22
C GLY A 27 5.80 -5.14 -5.58
N PRO A 28 4.49 -4.92 -5.36
CA PRO A 28 3.68 -5.85 -4.59
C PRO A 28 3.36 -7.11 -5.37
N SER A 29 3.45 -8.25 -4.69
CA SER A 29 2.95 -9.50 -5.27
C SER A 29 1.42 -9.53 -5.30
N LEU A 30 0.85 -10.18 -6.31
CA LEU A 30 -0.60 -10.43 -6.39
C LEU A 30 -1.12 -11.07 -5.10
N ARG A 31 -0.40 -12.06 -4.56
CA ARG A 31 -0.82 -12.74 -3.33
C ARG A 31 -0.88 -11.80 -2.12
N ALA A 32 0.10 -10.90 -1.97
CA ALA A 32 0.15 -9.97 -0.85
C ALA A 32 -0.98 -8.93 -0.87
N ARG A 33 -1.41 -8.51 -2.06
CA ARG A 33 -2.54 -7.58 -2.24
C ARG A 33 -3.89 -8.27 -2.12
N TYR A 34 -4.02 -9.47 -2.69
CA TYR A 34 -5.29 -10.16 -2.80
C TYR A 34 -5.72 -10.84 -1.51
N ARG A 35 -4.78 -11.46 -0.78
CA ARG A 35 -5.08 -12.30 0.37
C ARG A 35 -5.88 -11.58 1.48
N PRO A 36 -5.55 -10.34 1.89
CA PRO A 36 -6.34 -9.65 2.90
C PRO A 36 -7.77 -9.34 2.44
N ALA A 37 -7.94 -8.89 1.19
CA ALA A 37 -9.26 -8.62 0.63
C ALA A 37 -10.10 -9.90 0.54
N ALA A 38 -9.51 -10.99 0.04
CA ALA A 38 -10.19 -12.26 -0.14
C ALA A 38 -10.51 -12.98 1.18
N LEU A 39 -9.71 -12.84 2.23
CA LEU A 39 -9.91 -13.57 3.48
C LEU A 39 -10.65 -12.78 4.56
N ILE A 40 -10.72 -11.44 4.46
CA ILE A 40 -11.32 -10.61 5.51
C ILE A 40 -12.48 -9.80 4.93
N GLY A 41 -12.22 -8.99 3.89
CA GLY A 41 -13.23 -8.08 3.33
C GLY A 41 -14.36 -8.81 2.61
N LEU A 42 -14.02 -9.67 1.65
CA LEU A 42 -15.01 -10.36 0.81
C LEU A 42 -15.91 -11.34 1.57
N PRO A 43 -15.42 -12.13 2.55
CA PRO A 43 -16.29 -12.98 3.36
C PRO A 43 -17.34 -12.18 4.14
N MET A 44 -16.97 -11.02 4.70
CA MET A 44 -17.93 -10.18 5.41
C MET A 44 -19.05 -9.68 4.48
N VAL A 45 -18.69 -9.21 3.28
CA VAL A 45 -19.68 -8.77 2.28
C VAL A 45 -20.55 -9.94 1.82
N ALA A 46 -19.96 -11.11 1.61
CA ALA A 46 -20.68 -12.31 1.18
C ALA A 46 -21.67 -12.81 2.25
N VAL A 47 -21.33 -12.73 3.53
CA VAL A 47 -22.24 -13.03 4.63
C VAL A 47 -23.39 -12.03 4.68
N LEU A 48 -23.11 -10.73 4.55
CA LEU A 48 -24.15 -9.69 4.54
C LEU A 48 -25.16 -9.86 3.39
N LEU A 49 -24.68 -10.33 2.23
CA LEU A 49 -25.51 -10.56 1.04
C LEU A 49 -26.05 -11.99 0.91
N SER A 50 -25.72 -12.87 1.85
CA SER A 50 -26.05 -14.31 1.79
C SER A 50 -27.55 -14.57 1.77
N THR A 51 -28.37 -13.69 2.36
CA THR A 51 -29.83 -13.81 2.38
C THR A 51 -30.44 -13.75 0.98
N PHE A 52 -29.90 -12.90 0.10
CA PHE A 52 -30.34 -12.83 -1.31
C PHE A 52 -29.96 -14.09 -2.08
N ALA A 53 -28.74 -14.57 -1.90
CA ALA A 53 -28.30 -15.81 -2.54
C ALA A 53 -29.09 -17.02 -2.03
N ALA A 54 -29.37 -17.09 -0.72
CA ALA A 54 -30.18 -18.15 -0.12
C ALA A 54 -31.63 -18.13 -0.64
N ALA A 55 -32.24 -16.95 -0.79
CA ALA A 55 -33.57 -16.82 -1.40
C ALA A 55 -33.59 -17.37 -2.84
N GLY A 56 -32.56 -17.07 -3.64
CA GLY A 56 -32.41 -17.63 -4.99
C GLY A 56 -32.25 -19.15 -5.00
N ILE A 57 -31.45 -19.70 -4.08
CA ILE A 57 -31.29 -21.16 -3.89
C ILE A 57 -32.62 -21.80 -3.47
N GLN A 58 -33.38 -21.17 -2.57
CA GLN A 58 -34.68 -21.65 -2.12
C GLN A 58 -35.71 -21.64 -3.26
N GLN A 59 -35.72 -20.59 -4.09
CA GLN A 59 -36.60 -20.51 -5.25
C GLN A 59 -36.28 -21.60 -6.28
N TRP A 60 -34.99 -21.82 -6.55
CA TRP A 60 -34.52 -22.90 -7.42
C TRP A 60 -34.88 -24.29 -6.88
N ARG A 61 -34.70 -24.52 -5.57
CA ARG A 61 -35.10 -25.79 -4.95
C ARG A 61 -36.60 -26.02 -5.08
N THR A 62 -37.42 -24.99 -4.83
CA THR A 62 -38.88 -25.10 -4.94
C THR A 62 -39.31 -25.44 -6.37
N SER A 63 -38.68 -24.84 -7.39
CA SER A 63 -39.00 -25.17 -8.78
C SER A 63 -38.60 -26.60 -9.17
N ARG A 64 -37.49 -27.12 -8.64
CA ARG A 64 -37.05 -28.51 -8.82
C ARG A 64 -38.02 -29.52 -8.19
N LEU A 65 -38.47 -29.23 -6.97
CA LEU A 65 -39.47 -30.05 -6.27
C LEU A 65 -40.81 -30.09 -7.01
N LEU A 66 -41.28 -28.93 -7.52
CA LEU A 66 -42.48 -28.85 -8.36
C LEU A 66 -42.32 -29.62 -9.68
N GLY A 67 -41.10 -29.70 -10.21
CA GLY A 67 -40.75 -30.54 -11.35
C GLY A 67 -40.55 -32.02 -11.01
N GLY A 68 -40.93 -32.49 -9.82
CA GLY A 68 -40.87 -33.88 -9.40
C GLY A 68 -39.46 -34.39 -9.04
N HIS A 69 -38.47 -33.51 -8.90
CA HIS A 69 -37.11 -33.89 -8.51
C HIS A 69 -36.96 -33.76 -6.99
N ASP A 70 -36.90 -34.90 -6.29
CA ASP A 70 -36.60 -34.97 -4.85
C ASP A 70 -35.33 -35.80 -4.62
N GLY A 71 -34.22 -35.31 -5.16
CA GLY A 71 -32.93 -35.95 -5.04
C GLY A 71 -32.22 -35.64 -3.71
N PRO A 72 -31.07 -36.30 -3.46
CA PRO A 72 -30.26 -36.06 -2.26
C PRO A 72 -29.76 -34.60 -2.16
N LEU A 73 -29.63 -33.90 -3.29
CA LEU A 73 -29.18 -32.52 -3.35
C LEU A 73 -30.28 -31.56 -2.86
N GLU A 74 -31.53 -31.82 -3.21
CA GLU A 74 -32.70 -31.07 -2.73
C GLU A 74 -32.96 -31.30 -1.23
N GLN A 75 -32.62 -32.49 -0.70
CA GLN A 75 -32.64 -32.79 0.74
C GLN A 75 -31.51 -32.10 1.51
N LEU A 76 -30.29 -32.09 0.96
CA LEU A 76 -29.15 -31.37 1.54
C LEU A 76 -29.42 -29.86 1.65
N LEU A 77 -30.10 -29.30 0.65
CA LEU A 77 -30.51 -27.90 0.60
C LEU A 77 -31.79 -27.59 1.38
N ALA A 78 -32.40 -28.57 2.06
CA ALA A 78 -33.61 -28.34 2.85
C ALA A 78 -33.41 -27.39 4.05
N PRO A 79 -32.30 -27.48 4.81
CA PRO A 79 -32.08 -26.58 5.94
C PRO A 79 -31.71 -25.16 5.49
N ALA A 80 -32.35 -24.16 6.08
CA ALA A 80 -32.10 -22.74 5.78
C ALA A 80 -30.64 -22.32 6.05
N TRP A 81 -30.02 -22.87 7.09
CA TRP A 81 -28.61 -22.60 7.40
C TRP A 81 -27.66 -23.08 6.30
N MET A 82 -27.99 -24.19 5.62
CA MET A 82 -27.19 -24.73 4.52
C MET A 82 -27.28 -23.82 3.29
N GLN A 83 -28.47 -23.29 3.00
CA GLN A 83 -28.70 -22.34 1.91
C GLN A 83 -27.95 -21.02 2.15
N LEU A 84 -27.94 -20.52 3.39
CA LEU A 84 -27.17 -19.32 3.77
C LEU A 84 -25.66 -19.56 3.65
N LEU A 85 -25.16 -20.71 4.13
CA LEU A 85 -23.74 -21.04 4.05
C LEU A 85 -23.27 -21.20 2.60
N LEU A 86 -24.03 -21.92 1.77
CA LEU A 86 -23.71 -22.09 0.36
C LEU A 86 -23.85 -20.77 -0.41
N GLY A 87 -24.86 -19.97 -0.10
CA GLY A 87 -25.03 -18.63 -0.67
C GLY A 87 -23.85 -17.72 -0.34
N ALA A 88 -23.41 -17.69 0.93
CA ALA A 88 -22.24 -16.93 1.35
C ALA A 88 -20.97 -17.44 0.67
N LEU A 89 -20.77 -18.76 0.57
CA LEU A 89 -19.58 -19.33 -0.07
C LEU A 89 -19.55 -19.07 -1.58
N ALA A 90 -20.69 -19.19 -2.26
CA ALA A 90 -20.81 -18.91 -3.69
C ALA A 90 -20.54 -17.42 -3.99
N LEU A 91 -21.14 -16.51 -3.21
CA LEU A 91 -20.88 -15.07 -3.33
C LEU A 91 -19.42 -14.74 -3.02
N TRP A 92 -18.85 -15.36 -2.00
CA TRP A 92 -17.45 -15.17 -1.65
C TRP A 92 -16.53 -15.59 -2.79
N VAL A 93 -16.73 -16.77 -3.37
CA VAL A 93 -15.95 -17.25 -4.54
C VAL A 93 -16.15 -16.33 -5.74
N LEU A 94 -17.40 -15.94 -6.02
CA LEU A 94 -17.73 -15.05 -7.12
C LEU A 94 -17.03 -13.70 -7.00
N PHE A 95 -17.15 -13.03 -5.85
CA PHE A 95 -16.48 -11.75 -5.62
C PHE A 95 -14.97 -11.89 -5.58
N SER A 96 -14.47 -13.00 -5.04
CA SER A 96 -13.04 -13.31 -5.02
C SER A 96 -12.51 -13.43 -6.44
N LEU A 97 -13.19 -14.17 -7.31
CA LEU A 97 -12.80 -14.31 -8.71
C LEU A 97 -12.94 -12.98 -9.47
N TRP A 98 -14.04 -12.26 -9.24
CA TRP A 98 -14.31 -10.99 -9.88
C TRP A 98 -13.30 -9.90 -9.49
N ALA A 99 -12.85 -9.85 -8.24
CA ALA A 99 -11.81 -8.94 -7.79
C ALA A 99 -10.41 -9.35 -8.30
N LEU A 100 -10.17 -10.65 -8.51
CA LEU A 100 -8.88 -11.17 -8.96
C LEU A 100 -8.57 -10.79 -10.42
N VAL A 101 -9.58 -10.84 -11.31
CA VAL A 101 -9.41 -10.54 -12.75
C VAL A 101 -8.85 -9.13 -13.02
N PRO A 102 -9.47 -8.02 -12.59
CA PRO A 102 -8.95 -6.68 -12.84
C PRO A 102 -7.61 -6.48 -12.15
N MET A 103 -7.40 -7.11 -10.99
CA MET A 103 -6.14 -7.04 -10.27
C MET A 103 -5.00 -7.69 -11.06
N ILE A 104 -5.21 -8.85 -11.71
CA ILE A 104 -4.22 -9.48 -12.59
C ILE A 104 -3.96 -8.60 -13.82
N LEU A 105 -5.00 -8.03 -14.44
CA LEU A 105 -4.86 -7.22 -15.66
C LEU A 105 -4.13 -5.89 -15.44
N THR A 106 -4.28 -5.30 -14.26
CA THR A 106 -3.66 -4.01 -13.89
C THR A 106 -2.34 -4.17 -13.14
N HIS A 107 -1.99 -5.39 -12.75
CA HIS A 107 -0.76 -5.68 -12.03
C HIS A 107 0.46 -5.26 -12.84
N ARG A 108 1.34 -4.45 -12.25
CA ARG A 108 2.62 -4.07 -12.83
C ARG A 108 3.72 -4.33 -11.82
N VAL A 109 4.75 -5.05 -12.23
CA VAL A 109 5.92 -5.36 -11.41
C VAL A 109 7.17 -5.38 -12.26
N VAL A 110 8.29 -5.03 -11.65
CA VAL A 110 9.61 -5.18 -12.27
C VAL A 110 10.28 -6.39 -11.65
N LEU A 111 10.76 -7.29 -12.50
CA LEU A 111 11.56 -8.44 -12.10
C LEU A 111 13.03 -8.11 -12.33
N LEU A 112 13.82 -8.20 -11.28
CA LEU A 112 15.27 -8.08 -11.31
C LEU A 112 15.87 -9.48 -11.30
N ASP A 113 16.58 -9.82 -12.38
CA ASP A 113 17.45 -10.98 -12.43
C ASP A 113 18.88 -10.53 -12.06
N GLU A 114 19.29 -10.83 -10.83
CA GLU A 114 20.61 -10.48 -10.33
C GLU A 114 21.74 -11.28 -11.02
N GLN A 115 21.46 -12.47 -11.54
CA GLN A 115 22.48 -13.30 -12.19
C GLN A 115 22.73 -12.83 -13.63
N ALA A 116 21.66 -12.52 -14.36
CA ALA A 116 21.76 -12.02 -15.72
C ALA A 116 22.02 -10.51 -15.80
N GLY A 117 21.84 -9.77 -14.70
CA GLY A 117 21.93 -8.31 -14.69
C GLY A 117 20.84 -7.66 -15.54
N THR A 118 19.64 -8.26 -15.60
CA THR A 118 18.54 -7.76 -16.43
C THR A 118 17.30 -7.43 -15.62
N LEU A 119 16.56 -6.45 -16.12
CA LEU A 119 15.28 -6.02 -15.61
C LEU A 119 14.20 -6.32 -16.62
N ALA A 120 13.09 -6.86 -16.15
CA ALA A 120 11.90 -7.13 -16.97
C ALA A 120 10.67 -6.47 -16.37
N LEU A 121 10.05 -5.55 -17.10
CA LEU A 121 8.75 -4.97 -16.74
C LEU A 121 7.64 -5.94 -17.15
N ARG A 122 6.86 -6.39 -16.17
CA ARG A 122 5.67 -7.20 -16.41
C ARG A 122 4.40 -6.41 -16.17
N ARG A 123 3.43 -6.57 -17.08
CA ARG A 123 2.04 -6.13 -16.93
C ARG A 123 1.14 -7.36 -16.99
N GLY A 124 0.54 -7.70 -15.86
CA GLY A 124 -0.16 -8.96 -15.64
C GLY A 124 0.76 -10.14 -15.92
N LEU A 125 0.41 -10.95 -16.91
CA LEU A 125 1.17 -12.15 -17.30
C LEU A 125 2.17 -11.89 -18.43
N ARG A 126 2.16 -10.70 -19.04
CA ARG A 126 3.01 -10.37 -20.20
C ARG A 126 4.22 -9.57 -19.78
N THR A 127 5.37 -9.86 -20.39
CA THR A 127 6.56 -9.00 -20.30
C THR A 127 6.38 -7.89 -21.33
N VAL A 128 6.25 -6.66 -20.85
CA VAL A 128 6.08 -5.48 -21.71
C VAL A 128 7.43 -4.97 -22.18
N ASP A 129 8.43 -5.06 -21.31
CA ASP A 129 9.70 -4.39 -21.54
C ASP A 129 10.87 -5.11 -20.85
N ARG A 130 12.08 -4.89 -21.37
CA ARG A 130 13.34 -5.35 -20.79
C ARG A 130 14.42 -4.28 -20.92
N ALA A 131 15.25 -4.19 -19.90
CA ALA A 131 16.42 -3.32 -19.87
C ALA A 131 17.56 -3.98 -19.10
N PRO A 132 18.82 -3.83 -19.51
CA PRO A 132 19.96 -4.22 -18.69
C PRO A 132 20.06 -3.30 -17.47
N LEU A 133 20.65 -3.82 -16.39
CA LEU A 133 20.78 -3.11 -15.11
C LEU A 133 21.64 -1.84 -15.23
N GLU A 134 22.61 -1.85 -16.14
CA GLU A 134 23.52 -0.73 -16.43
C GLU A 134 22.80 0.52 -16.95
N GLN A 135 21.61 0.37 -17.55
CA GLN A 135 20.81 1.50 -18.02
C GLN A 135 20.07 2.21 -16.89
N VAL A 136 20.04 1.68 -15.67
CA VAL A 136 19.32 2.33 -14.57
C VAL A 136 20.10 3.52 -14.04
N ARG A 137 19.57 4.73 -14.26
CA ARG A 137 20.17 5.98 -13.76
C ARG A 137 19.71 6.31 -12.34
N TYR A 138 18.43 6.10 -12.06
CA TYR A 138 17.85 6.35 -10.74
C TYR A 138 16.69 5.41 -10.44
N ALA A 139 16.54 5.05 -9.17
CA ALA A 139 15.40 4.29 -8.67
C ALA A 139 14.93 4.96 -7.36
N THR A 140 13.74 5.56 -7.39
CA THR A 140 13.12 6.20 -6.22
C THR A 140 11.76 5.58 -5.96
N GLY A 141 11.30 5.58 -4.72
CA GLY A 141 9.97 5.08 -4.42
C GLY A 141 9.43 5.57 -3.10
N ASP A 142 8.12 5.72 -3.08
CA ASP A 142 7.40 6.11 -1.88
C ASP A 142 7.19 4.87 -0.98
N ALA A 143 7.55 5.05 0.30
CA ALA A 143 7.44 4.06 1.35
C ALA A 143 6.00 3.90 1.88
N GLN A 144 5.12 4.88 1.61
CA GLN A 144 3.73 4.81 2.02
C GLN A 144 2.92 3.77 1.23
N ARG A 145 1.84 3.29 1.86
CA ARG A 145 0.89 2.38 1.19
C ARG A 145 0.16 3.16 0.09
N GLY A 146 0.19 2.65 -1.14
CA GLY A 146 -0.31 3.37 -2.32
C GLY A 146 0.76 4.21 -3.02
N GLY A 147 1.94 4.35 -2.41
CA GLY A 147 3.10 5.03 -3.00
C GLY A 147 3.60 4.36 -4.27
N MET A 148 4.18 5.15 -5.18
CA MET A 148 4.71 4.67 -6.45
C MET A 148 6.24 4.64 -6.40
N ALA A 149 6.83 3.67 -7.10
CA ALA A 149 8.24 3.68 -7.43
C ALA A 149 8.44 4.07 -8.89
N VAL A 150 9.51 4.81 -9.12
CA VAL A 150 9.95 5.29 -10.40
C VAL A 150 11.36 4.79 -10.64
N ILE A 151 11.57 4.15 -11.78
CA ILE A 151 12.87 3.69 -12.25
C ILE A 151 13.16 4.41 -13.56
N GLY A 152 14.17 5.27 -13.56
CA GLY A 152 14.64 5.97 -14.75
C GLY A 152 15.72 5.16 -15.45
N LEU A 153 15.51 4.91 -16.74
CA LEU A 153 16.42 4.21 -17.63
C LEU A 153 17.03 5.20 -18.62
N GLU A 154 18.32 5.06 -18.87
CA GLU A 154 19.02 5.73 -19.94
C GLU A 154 18.63 5.10 -21.28
N ASP A 155 18.22 5.93 -22.24
CA ASP A 155 17.81 5.46 -23.56
C ASP A 155 19.00 5.59 -24.54
N PRO A 156 19.66 4.49 -24.93
CA PRO A 156 20.82 4.55 -25.81
C PRO A 156 20.47 5.01 -27.23
N ALA A 157 19.19 5.01 -27.63
CA ALA A 157 18.75 5.41 -28.97
C ALA A 157 18.43 6.91 -29.11
N ARG A 158 18.48 7.68 -28.01
CA ARG A 158 18.04 9.09 -27.95
C ARG A 158 19.17 10.10 -27.81
N THR A 159 20.40 9.69 -28.09
CA THR A 159 21.64 10.51 -28.08
C THR A 159 21.73 11.54 -29.22
N GLY A 160 20.61 12.03 -29.73
CA GLY A 160 20.58 13.05 -30.77
C GLY A 160 19.27 13.84 -30.77
N HIS A 161 19.39 15.15 -30.55
CA HIS A 161 18.38 16.21 -30.65
C HIS A 161 17.40 16.41 -29.47
N GLY A 162 17.67 17.49 -28.72
CA GLY A 162 16.64 18.43 -28.26
C GLY A 162 16.07 18.21 -26.85
N ASP A 163 16.67 18.89 -25.87
CA ASP A 163 16.06 19.59 -24.72
C ASP A 163 14.83 18.99 -24.00
N ASP A 164 14.71 17.66 -23.97
CA ASP A 164 13.76 16.93 -23.12
C ASP A 164 14.51 15.77 -22.45
N ASP A 165 15.14 16.05 -21.29
CA ASP A 165 15.87 15.11 -20.40
C ASP A 165 14.92 14.07 -19.75
N SER A 166 13.79 13.77 -20.38
CA SER A 166 12.85 12.72 -19.97
C SER A 166 13.32 11.37 -20.53
N GLY A 167 14.39 10.85 -19.90
CA GLY A 167 14.83 9.47 -20.06
C GLY A 167 13.68 8.47 -19.87
N ARG A 168 13.83 7.27 -20.41
CA ARG A 168 12.80 6.23 -20.40
C ARG A 168 12.42 5.87 -18.95
N GLN A 169 11.17 6.09 -18.56
CA GLN A 169 10.75 5.93 -17.16
C GLN A 169 9.77 4.77 -16.97
N TRP A 170 10.06 3.88 -16.03
CA TRP A 170 9.14 2.84 -15.57
C TRP A 170 8.51 3.23 -14.24
N VAL A 171 7.17 3.18 -14.18
CA VAL A 171 6.39 3.42 -12.97
C VAL A 171 5.85 2.10 -12.42
N VAL A 172 6.26 1.76 -11.21
CA VAL A 172 5.80 0.58 -10.47
C VAL A 172 4.83 1.05 -9.38
N PRO A 173 3.53 0.74 -9.49
CA PRO A 173 2.55 1.15 -8.50
C PRO A 173 2.73 0.39 -7.19
N GLU A 174 2.34 1.02 -6.08
CA GLU A 174 2.22 0.41 -4.75
C GLU A 174 3.53 -0.21 -4.21
N SER A 175 4.67 0.42 -4.49
CA SER A 175 5.99 -0.01 -3.98
C SER A 175 6.05 -0.11 -2.46
N GLY A 176 5.33 0.76 -1.75
CA GLY A 176 5.25 0.79 -0.30
C GLY A 176 4.13 -0.05 0.33
N TRP A 177 3.57 -1.03 -0.41
CA TRP A 177 2.49 -1.90 0.11
C TRP A 177 2.91 -2.70 1.36
N ASP A 178 4.04 -3.39 1.28
CA ASP A 178 4.65 -4.16 2.37
C ASP A 178 6.18 -3.99 2.36
N ASP A 179 6.85 -4.38 3.45
CA ASP A 179 8.31 -4.20 3.60
C ASP A 179 9.08 -4.99 2.53
N ALA A 180 8.65 -6.21 2.19
CA ALA A 180 9.29 -7.06 1.19
C ALA A 180 9.23 -6.49 -0.25
N SER A 181 8.15 -5.75 -0.58
CA SER A 181 8.00 -5.08 -1.88
C SER A 181 8.91 -3.87 -1.98
N PHE A 182 9.06 -3.13 -0.87
CA PHE A 182 9.97 -2.00 -0.78
C PHE A 182 11.43 -2.45 -0.74
N ASP A 183 11.73 -3.58 -0.08
CA ASP A 183 13.05 -4.20 -0.09
C ASP A 183 13.46 -4.66 -1.49
N GLY A 184 12.51 -5.00 -2.38
CA GLY A 184 12.79 -5.20 -3.80
C GLY A 184 13.43 -3.96 -4.44
N LEU A 185 12.89 -2.76 -4.17
CA LEU A 185 13.45 -1.50 -4.64
C LEU A 185 14.82 -1.21 -4.02
N ARG A 186 14.99 -1.47 -2.71
CA ARG A 186 16.29 -1.31 -2.03
C ARG A 186 17.35 -2.25 -2.60
N THR A 187 16.95 -3.46 -2.99
CA THR A 187 17.82 -4.44 -3.66
C THR A 187 18.20 -3.95 -5.05
N LEU A 188 17.27 -3.39 -5.82
CA LEU A 188 17.55 -2.76 -7.11
C LEU A 188 18.55 -1.61 -6.97
N GLN A 189 18.35 -0.72 -6.00
CA GLN A 189 19.27 0.39 -5.72
C GLN A 189 20.68 -0.12 -5.42
N ALA A 190 20.79 -1.12 -4.53
CA ALA A 190 22.07 -1.75 -4.20
C ALA A 190 22.76 -2.37 -5.42
N ALA A 191 22.00 -3.07 -6.27
CA ALA A 191 22.53 -3.76 -7.45
C ALA A 191 23.07 -2.79 -8.52
N VAL A 192 22.50 -1.58 -8.62
CA VAL A 192 22.94 -0.52 -9.54
C VAL A 192 24.06 0.35 -8.92
N GLY A 193 24.47 0.08 -7.68
CA GLY A 193 25.46 0.88 -6.96
C GLY A 193 24.93 2.19 -6.39
N LEU A 194 23.61 2.38 -6.37
CA LEU A 194 22.96 3.50 -5.67
C LEU A 194 22.93 3.23 -4.17
N ARG A 195 22.93 4.30 -3.35
CA ARG A 195 22.71 4.17 -1.91
C ARG A 195 21.29 3.64 -1.66
N PRO A 196 21.13 2.45 -1.05
CA PRO A 196 19.80 1.92 -0.77
C PRO A 196 19.05 2.83 0.20
N ALA A 197 17.75 3.01 -0.04
CA ALA A 197 16.89 3.74 0.86
C ALA A 197 16.89 3.08 2.26
N PRO A 198 16.64 3.85 3.34
CA PRO A 198 16.41 3.29 4.66
C PRO A 198 15.25 2.29 4.65
N HIS A 199 15.18 1.43 5.67
CA HIS A 199 14.06 0.49 5.80
C HIS A 199 12.71 1.23 5.81
N ARG A 200 11.68 0.63 5.20
CA ARG A 200 10.36 1.25 5.01
C ARG A 200 9.78 1.83 6.30
N THR A 201 9.89 1.10 7.41
CA THR A 201 9.36 1.54 8.71
C THR A 201 9.98 2.84 9.22
N VAL A 202 11.26 3.09 8.91
CA VAL A 202 11.95 4.33 9.25
C VAL A 202 11.36 5.49 8.45
N LEU A 203 11.26 5.32 7.13
CA LEU A 203 10.68 6.34 6.24
C LEU A 203 9.21 6.65 6.57
N VAL A 204 8.41 5.62 6.90
CA VAL A 204 7.02 5.81 7.33
C VAL A 204 6.95 6.55 8.66
N ARG A 205 7.84 6.25 9.62
CA ARG A 205 7.88 6.94 10.91
C ARG A 205 8.28 8.40 10.75
N GLU A 206 9.28 8.69 9.93
CA GLU A 206 9.72 10.05 9.62
C GLU A 206 8.61 10.85 8.93
N ASN A 207 7.92 10.25 7.95
CA ASN A 207 6.84 10.92 7.25
C ASN A 207 5.62 11.18 8.16
N ARG A 208 5.26 10.22 9.03
CA ARG A 208 4.22 10.43 10.06
C ARG A 208 4.58 11.55 11.02
N ARG A 209 5.85 11.64 11.42
CA ARG A 209 6.34 12.72 12.27
C ARG A 209 6.24 14.07 11.57
N ALA A 210 6.72 14.16 10.33
CA ALA A 210 6.66 15.39 9.54
C ALA A 210 5.21 15.83 9.27
N HIS A 211 4.30 14.88 9.02
CA HIS A 211 2.88 15.20 8.81
C HIS A 211 2.23 15.74 10.09
N ARG A 212 2.45 15.08 11.24
CA ARG A 212 1.95 15.57 12.53
C ARG A 212 2.46 16.96 12.86
N GLU A 213 3.75 17.19 12.66
CA GLU A 213 4.36 18.50 12.88
C GLU A 213 3.71 19.59 12.00
N ARG A 214 3.49 19.32 10.71
CA ARG A 214 2.76 20.25 9.82
C ARG A 214 1.35 20.51 10.32
N SER A 215 0.60 19.47 10.68
CA SER A 215 -0.75 19.61 11.23
C SER A 215 -0.77 20.42 12.52
N HIS A 216 0.17 20.20 13.44
CA HIS A 216 0.30 20.97 14.67
C HIS A 216 0.63 22.44 14.38
N ARG A 217 1.53 22.72 13.44
CA ARG A 217 1.84 24.09 13.01
C ARG A 217 0.63 24.80 12.40
N GLU A 218 -0.13 24.10 11.55
CA GLU A 218 -1.36 24.63 10.96
C GLU A 218 -2.41 24.93 12.04
N LEU A 219 -2.58 24.04 13.02
CA LEU A 219 -3.49 24.24 14.15
C LEU A 219 -3.05 25.40 15.05
N ALA A 220 -1.76 25.50 15.37
CA ALA A 220 -1.21 26.59 16.14
C ALA A 220 -1.42 27.93 15.41
N ALA A 221 -1.13 27.98 14.11
CA ALA A 221 -1.34 29.16 13.28
C ALA A 221 -2.81 29.60 13.23
N ARG A 222 -3.75 28.65 13.15
CA ARG A 222 -5.20 28.95 13.18
C ARG A 222 -5.67 29.59 14.49
N LEU A 223 -5.04 29.22 15.60
CA LEU A 223 -5.36 29.81 16.90
C LEU A 223 -4.48 31.02 17.26
N GLY A 224 -3.49 31.38 16.44
CA GLY A 224 -2.51 32.41 16.79
C GLY A 224 -1.55 32.00 17.92
N MET A 225 -1.42 30.70 18.17
CA MET A 225 -0.54 30.15 19.21
C MET A 225 0.92 30.13 18.70
N PRO A 226 1.90 30.61 19.49
CA PRO A 226 3.31 30.59 19.11
C PRO A 226 3.86 29.16 19.03
N TRP A 227 4.60 28.86 17.96
CA TRP A 227 5.22 27.56 17.76
C TRP A 227 6.47 27.37 18.62
N ARG A 228 6.60 26.21 19.27
CA ARG A 228 7.81 25.79 20.00
C ARG A 228 8.34 24.48 19.43
N GLU A 229 9.66 24.32 19.36
CA GLU A 229 10.30 23.12 18.80
C GLU A 229 9.97 21.83 19.58
N GLU A 230 9.65 21.97 20.87
CA GLU A 230 9.21 20.90 21.75
C GLU A 230 7.95 20.20 21.19
N TYR A 231 7.04 20.95 20.56
CA TYR A 231 5.79 20.43 19.97
C TYR A 231 6.02 19.51 18.76
N ALA A 232 7.20 19.54 18.16
CA ALA A 232 7.57 18.62 17.07
C ALA A 232 7.98 17.22 17.58
N HIS A 233 8.17 17.07 18.90
CA HIS A 233 8.70 15.86 19.53
C HIS A 233 7.75 15.32 20.62
N ASP A 234 7.04 16.21 21.33
CA ASP A 234 6.10 15.87 22.39
C ASP A 234 4.65 16.24 22.01
N ASP A 235 3.89 15.22 21.62
CA ASP A 235 2.47 15.35 21.24
C ASP A 235 1.61 15.77 22.45
N ALA A 236 1.96 15.36 23.68
CA ALA A 236 1.19 15.67 24.88
C ALA A 236 1.40 17.14 25.30
N ALA A 237 2.63 17.65 25.18
CA ALA A 237 2.92 19.05 25.42
C ALA A 237 2.14 19.96 24.46
N PHE A 238 2.09 19.62 23.17
CA PHE A 238 1.30 20.37 22.19
C PHE A 238 -0.20 20.36 22.54
N GLN A 239 -0.77 19.19 22.85
CA GLN A 239 -2.20 19.08 23.15
C GLN A 239 -2.59 19.83 24.43
N ALA A 240 -1.79 19.75 25.49
CA ALA A 240 -2.03 20.47 26.73
C ALA A 240 -2.05 21.99 26.51
N GLU A 241 -1.10 22.49 25.72
CA GLU A 241 -1.01 23.90 25.38
C GLU A 241 -2.17 24.34 24.48
N PHE A 242 -2.47 23.56 23.44
CA PHE A 242 -3.56 23.83 22.51
C PHE A 242 -4.92 23.88 23.21
N ASP A 243 -5.19 22.93 24.11
CA ASP A 243 -6.42 22.91 24.89
C ASP A 243 -6.50 24.08 25.88
N ARG A 244 -5.36 24.52 26.45
CA ARG A 244 -5.31 25.73 27.29
C ARG A 244 -5.68 26.97 26.48
N VAL A 245 -5.01 27.20 25.35
CA VAL A 245 -5.28 28.37 24.48
C VAL A 245 -6.74 28.38 24.03
N ARG A 246 -7.31 27.21 23.69
CA ARG A 246 -8.74 27.09 23.37
C ARG A 246 -9.65 27.46 24.55
N ARG A 247 -9.30 27.10 25.79
CA ARG A 247 -10.06 27.50 27.00
C ARG A 247 -9.94 29.00 27.30
N VAL A 248 -8.78 29.60 27.05
CA VAL A 248 -8.55 31.05 27.19
C VAL A 248 -9.40 31.85 26.20
N GLN A 249 -9.42 31.45 24.92
CA GLN A 249 -10.30 32.04 23.90
C GLN A 249 -11.79 31.83 24.23
N GLY A 250 -12.14 30.66 24.75
CA GLY A 250 -13.50 30.36 25.24
C GLY A 250 -13.89 31.03 26.56
N GLY A 251 -13.06 31.91 27.12
CA GLY A 251 -13.36 32.67 28.34
C GLY A 251 -13.30 31.88 29.65
N LYS A 252 -12.82 30.64 29.63
CA LYS A 252 -12.78 29.74 30.80
C LYS A 252 -11.51 29.87 31.65
N GLU A 253 -10.44 30.43 31.08
CA GLU A 253 -9.15 30.65 31.74
C GLU A 253 -8.60 32.06 31.44
N PRO A 254 -7.81 32.66 32.33
CA PRO A 254 -7.10 33.92 32.06
C PRO A 254 -5.94 33.70 31.06
N GLY A 255 -5.76 34.63 30.12
CA GLY A 255 -4.68 34.57 29.13
C GLY A 255 -3.32 34.96 29.69
N ARG A 256 -2.26 34.41 29.10
CA ARG A 256 -0.85 34.77 29.34
C ARG A 256 -0.36 35.81 28.33
N GLU A 257 0.79 36.41 28.63
CA GLU A 257 1.43 37.46 27.81
C GLU A 257 1.74 37.01 26.38
N ASP A 258 2.02 35.72 26.16
CA ASP A 258 2.27 35.13 24.84
C ASP A 258 1.00 34.54 24.17
N ASP A 259 -0.16 34.61 24.83
CA ASP A 259 -1.39 34.06 24.28
C ASP A 259 -2.01 35.02 23.24
N PRO A 260 -2.68 34.48 22.20
CA PRO A 260 -3.35 35.31 21.19
C PRO A 260 -4.38 36.26 21.84
N PRO A 261 -4.49 37.51 21.34
CA PRO A 261 -5.49 38.45 21.83
C PRO A 261 -6.91 37.90 21.62
N ARG A 262 -7.81 38.23 22.54
CA ARG A 262 -9.26 37.91 22.42
C ARG A 262 -9.91 38.67 21.28
#